data_AF-A0A3M6WJS2-F1
#
_entry.id   AF-A0A3M6WJS2-F1
#
_cell.length_a   1.000
_cell.length_b   1.000
_cell.length_c   1.000
_cell.angle_alpha   90.00
_cell.angle_beta   90.00
_cell.angle_gamma   90.00
#
_symmetry.space_group_name_H-M   'P 1'
#
loop_
_entity.id
_entity.type
_entity.pdbx_description
1 polymer ?
#
loop_
_entity_poly.entity_id
_entity_poly.type
_entity_poly.pdbx_seq_one_letter_code
_entity_poly.pdbx_strand_id
1 'polypeptide(L)'
;IQTVEDAFKPLYFGDNLVYPALLYGSEVDAFRLGLLSGSVNGIARDFFRGGVFNDSSYDITTITKDDMMRASELDALHGYPSAFDADLSGFQAAGRKMMMYHGMADPMTSGTNSQRYYLKVAQQMGLSHEEIDNFFRLYRISGMAHCGVGGISGAGAWMFGQSGASSAASNNIVHNLVNWVENDDAPDTLLGTKFWYDTPSMGIEFERAHCRFPYRTTYQGGDSTLPSSWGCELIEDWQNCAGVECNEDGSFA
;
A
#
# COMPACT_ATOMS: atom_id res chain seq x y z
N ILE A 1 23.39 11.02 -7.89
CA ILE A 1 23.42 9.88 -6.93
C ILE A 1 22.72 10.30 -5.64
N GLN A 2 23.23 11.29 -4.90
CA GLN A 2 22.61 11.76 -3.65
C GLN A 2 21.09 12.00 -3.72
N THR A 3 20.60 12.80 -4.68
CA THR A 3 19.15 13.07 -4.82
C THR A 3 18.31 11.81 -5.05
N VAL A 4 18.86 10.83 -5.78
CA VAL A 4 18.16 9.55 -6.00
C VAL A 4 18.09 8.80 -4.68
N GLU A 5 19.21 8.67 -3.97
CA GLU A 5 19.23 8.01 -2.66
C GLU A 5 18.27 8.69 -1.66
N ASP A 6 18.19 10.01 -1.67
CA ASP A 6 17.32 10.75 -0.75
C ASP A 6 15.83 10.54 -1.07
N ALA A 7 15.46 10.36 -2.35
CA ALA A 7 14.09 10.02 -2.75
C ALA A 7 13.64 8.62 -2.26
N PHE A 8 14.59 7.70 -2.09
CA PHE A 8 14.35 6.33 -1.61
C PHE A 8 14.77 6.13 -0.15
N LYS A 9 14.91 7.21 0.62
CA LYS A 9 15.12 7.15 2.08
C LYS A 9 13.84 7.54 2.83
N PRO A 10 13.59 6.92 4.00
CA PRO A 10 12.49 7.36 4.84
C PRO A 10 12.74 8.77 5.39
N LEU A 11 11.67 9.53 5.58
CA LEU A 11 11.72 10.85 6.19
C LEU A 11 11.66 10.74 7.72
N TYR A 12 12.70 11.22 8.39
CA TYR A 12 12.82 11.22 9.86
C TYR A 12 12.91 12.63 10.43
N PHE A 13 12.29 12.82 11.60
CA PHE A 13 12.44 13.99 12.44
C PHE A 13 13.04 13.60 13.79
N GLY A 14 14.37 13.67 13.89
CA GLY A 14 15.08 13.00 15.00
C GLY A 14 14.92 11.49 14.84
N ASP A 15 14.54 10.79 15.91
CA ASP A 15 14.31 9.34 15.86
C ASP A 15 12.89 8.96 15.39
N ASN A 16 12.02 9.94 15.12
CA ASN A 16 10.65 9.69 14.73
C ASN A 16 10.52 9.56 13.21
N LEU A 17 10.07 8.39 12.74
CA LEU A 17 9.68 8.18 11.36
C LEU A 17 8.43 8.98 11.03
N VAL A 18 8.55 9.93 10.10
CA VAL A 18 7.43 10.74 9.58
C VAL A 18 6.71 9.96 8.50
N TYR A 19 7.42 9.59 7.42
CA TYR A 19 6.87 8.86 6.30
C TYR A 19 7.92 7.89 5.72
N PRO A 20 7.53 6.65 5.36
CA PRO A 20 8.47 5.68 4.80
C PRO A 20 9.00 6.09 3.42
N ALA A 21 10.10 5.46 2.99
CA ALA A 21 10.68 5.66 1.67
C ALA A 21 9.70 5.32 0.54
N LEU A 22 9.87 5.94 -0.62
CA LEU A 22 9.30 5.43 -1.86
C LEU A 22 9.87 4.04 -2.15
N LEU A 23 9.08 3.19 -2.79
CA LEU A 23 9.45 1.83 -3.15
C LEU A 23 10.18 1.78 -4.50
N TYR A 24 11.18 0.91 -4.61
CA TYR A 24 11.86 0.65 -5.87
C TYR A 24 10.90 -0.03 -6.86
N GLY A 25 11.04 0.29 -8.14
CA GLY A 25 10.11 -0.16 -9.19
C GLY A 25 8.95 0.81 -9.46
N SER A 26 8.85 1.91 -8.70
CA SER A 26 7.87 2.97 -8.93
C SER A 26 8.42 4.17 -9.74
N GLU A 27 9.70 4.15 -10.13
CA GLU A 27 10.46 5.32 -10.61
C GLU A 27 9.83 5.98 -11.84
N VAL A 28 9.46 5.15 -12.83
CA VAL A 28 8.95 5.62 -14.12
C VAL A 28 7.65 6.38 -13.92
N ASP A 29 6.74 5.83 -13.13
CA ASP A 29 5.43 6.44 -12.91
C ASP A 29 5.50 7.56 -11.85
N ALA A 30 6.43 7.51 -10.90
CA ALA A 30 6.71 8.60 -9.96
C ALA A 30 7.23 9.85 -10.68
N PHE A 31 8.03 9.67 -11.74
CA PHE A 31 8.41 10.76 -12.62
C PHE A 31 7.21 11.28 -13.43
N ARG A 32 6.44 10.38 -14.08
CA ARG A 32 5.30 10.75 -14.93
C ARG A 32 4.17 11.46 -14.19
N LEU A 33 3.92 11.09 -12.93
CA LEU A 33 2.90 11.68 -12.07
C LEU A 33 3.37 12.93 -11.31
N GLY A 34 4.60 13.36 -11.56
CA GLY A 34 5.09 14.63 -11.09
C GLY A 34 5.86 14.58 -9.78
N LEU A 35 5.79 13.48 -9.01
CA LEU A 35 6.47 13.34 -7.71
C LEU A 35 7.99 13.54 -7.85
N LEU A 36 8.60 12.98 -8.89
CA LEU A 36 10.04 13.09 -9.18
C LEU A 36 10.35 14.02 -10.37
N SER A 37 9.38 14.82 -10.82
CA SER A 37 9.54 15.68 -12.01
C SER A 37 10.20 17.04 -11.74
N GLY A 38 10.37 17.41 -10.47
CA GLY A 38 10.73 18.76 -10.03
C GLY A 38 9.55 19.74 -9.94
N SER A 39 8.33 19.28 -10.25
CA SER A 39 7.10 20.06 -10.06
C SER A 39 6.60 19.99 -8.62
N VAL A 40 5.91 21.05 -8.19
CA VAL A 40 5.20 21.06 -6.90
C VAL A 40 4.02 20.09 -6.94
N ASN A 41 3.92 19.21 -5.93
CA ASN A 41 2.75 18.35 -5.75
C ASN A 41 1.52 19.20 -5.36
N GLY A 42 0.47 19.17 -6.19
CA GLY A 42 -0.72 20.00 -6.00
C GLY A 42 -1.52 19.69 -4.74
N ILE A 43 -1.61 18.41 -4.36
CA ILE A 43 -2.33 17.98 -3.14
C ILE A 43 -1.62 18.52 -1.90
N ALA A 44 -0.30 18.34 -1.83
CA ALA A 44 0.51 18.88 -0.73
C ALA A 44 0.40 20.41 -0.67
N ARG A 45 0.53 21.11 -1.81
CA ARG A 45 0.37 22.57 -1.88
C ARG A 45 -0.96 23.03 -1.28
N ASP A 46 -2.06 22.43 -1.71
CA ASP A 46 -3.39 22.86 -1.29
C ASP A 46 -3.68 22.48 0.16
N PHE A 47 -3.17 21.34 0.64
CA PHE A 47 -3.24 20.95 2.05
C PHE A 47 -2.50 21.93 2.97
N PHE A 48 -1.27 22.32 2.63
CA PHE A 48 -0.52 23.29 3.43
C PHE A 48 -1.13 24.69 3.38
N ARG A 49 -1.59 25.14 2.21
CA ARG A 49 -2.27 26.43 2.07
C ARG A 49 -3.57 26.48 2.86
N GLY A 50 -4.47 25.53 2.64
CA GLY A 50 -5.81 25.55 3.23
C GLY A 50 -5.85 25.00 4.65
N GLY A 51 -5.29 23.81 4.86
CA GLY A 51 -5.36 23.08 6.13
C GLY A 51 -4.35 23.59 7.17
N VAL A 52 -3.10 23.83 6.78
CA VAL A 52 -2.04 24.13 7.76
C VAL A 52 -1.94 25.62 8.10
N PHE A 53 -1.99 26.47 7.07
CA PHE A 53 -1.76 27.92 7.22
C PHE A 53 -3.02 28.77 7.06
N ASN A 54 -4.08 28.24 6.43
CA ASN A 54 -5.23 29.03 5.99
C ASN A 54 -4.80 30.29 5.20
N ASP A 55 -3.83 30.12 4.31
CA ASP A 55 -3.23 31.15 3.47
C ASP A 55 -3.06 30.62 2.04
N SER A 56 -3.89 31.10 1.12
CA SER A 56 -3.83 30.71 -0.29
C SER A 56 -2.56 31.17 -1.02
N SER A 57 -1.82 32.11 -0.44
CA SER A 57 -0.59 32.67 -1.02
C SER A 57 0.68 31.96 -0.54
N TYR A 58 0.59 31.08 0.47
CA TYR A 58 1.74 30.37 1.03
C TYR A 58 2.55 29.66 -0.07
N ASP A 59 3.87 29.87 -0.04
CA ASP A 59 4.81 29.23 -0.94
C ASP A 59 5.23 27.86 -0.38
N ILE A 60 4.69 26.79 -0.97
CA ILE A 60 4.98 25.44 -0.54
C ILE A 60 6.44 25.03 -0.77
N THR A 61 7.18 25.73 -1.64
CA THR A 61 8.60 25.42 -1.89
C THR A 61 9.51 25.79 -0.72
N THR A 62 8.99 26.57 0.25
CA THR A 62 9.72 26.97 1.46
C THR A 62 9.34 26.16 2.69
N ILE A 63 8.63 25.03 2.53
CA ILE A 63 8.21 24.17 3.63
C ILE A 63 9.40 23.70 4.49
N THR A 64 9.20 23.74 5.80
CA THR A 64 10.17 23.33 6.81
C THR A 64 9.68 22.12 7.60
N LYS A 65 10.57 21.57 8.43
CA LYS A 65 10.21 20.56 9.43
C LYS A 65 9.09 21.02 10.36
N ASP A 66 9.16 22.27 10.83
CA ASP A 66 8.18 22.79 11.79
C ASP A 66 6.79 22.92 11.15
N ASP A 67 6.73 23.26 9.86
CA ASP A 67 5.47 23.30 9.11
C ASP A 67 4.83 21.90 9.00
N MET A 68 5.66 20.87 8.75
CA MET A 68 5.21 19.48 8.74
C MET A 68 4.76 18.99 10.13
N MET A 69 5.43 19.41 11.21
CA MET A 69 4.98 19.09 12.57
C MET A 69 3.67 19.78 12.90
N ARG A 70 3.50 21.05 12.51
CA ARG A 70 2.25 21.80 12.66
C ARG A 70 1.08 21.08 11.97
N ALA A 71 1.31 20.47 10.80
CA ALA A 71 0.28 19.66 10.14
C ALA A 71 -0.21 18.50 11.03
N SER A 72 0.70 17.81 11.72
CA SER A 72 0.38 16.74 12.67
C SER A 72 -0.33 17.26 13.92
N GLU A 73 0.07 18.43 14.44
CA GLU A 73 -0.58 19.07 15.60
C GLU A 73 -2.04 19.45 15.31
N LEU A 74 -2.35 19.79 14.05
CA LEU A 74 -3.69 20.15 13.61
C LEU A 74 -4.59 18.93 13.30
N ASP A 75 -4.09 17.69 13.40
CA ASP A 75 -4.84 16.49 13.02
C ASP A 75 -6.17 16.37 13.79
N ALA A 76 -6.13 16.53 15.11
CA ALA A 76 -7.34 16.48 15.94
C ALA A 76 -8.33 17.62 15.61
N LEU A 77 -7.82 18.83 15.31
CA LEU A 77 -8.65 19.95 14.89
C LEU A 77 -9.38 19.66 13.57
N HIS A 78 -8.73 18.93 12.66
CA HIS A 78 -9.30 18.54 11.36
C HIS A 78 -10.10 17.23 11.39
N GLY A 79 -10.32 16.63 12.55
CA GLY A 79 -11.09 15.39 12.68
C GLY A 79 -10.31 14.13 12.31
N TYR A 80 -9.01 14.10 12.61
CA TYR A 80 -8.11 12.97 12.41
C TYR A 80 -7.96 12.47 10.95
N PRO A 81 -7.71 13.36 9.97
CA PRO A 81 -7.45 12.95 8.59
C PRO A 81 -6.19 12.08 8.44
N SER A 82 -5.29 12.03 9.43
CA SER A 82 -4.17 11.08 9.45
C SER A 82 -4.62 9.63 9.34
N ALA A 83 -5.82 9.31 9.84
CA ALA A 83 -6.41 7.97 9.87
C ALA A 83 -5.42 6.89 10.38
N PHE A 84 -4.63 7.23 11.40
CA PHE A 84 -3.52 6.41 11.87
C PHE A 84 -3.71 5.83 13.28
N ASP A 85 -4.93 5.88 13.84
CA ASP A 85 -5.27 5.14 15.06
C ASP A 85 -5.22 3.64 14.80
N ALA A 86 -4.56 2.90 15.68
CA ALA A 86 -4.29 1.47 15.51
C ALA A 86 -5.07 0.59 16.49
N ASP A 87 -5.84 1.17 17.42
CA ASP A 87 -6.75 0.41 18.26
C ASP A 87 -8.05 0.12 17.49
N LEU A 88 -8.10 -1.06 16.87
CA LEU A 88 -9.28 -1.56 16.16
C LEU A 88 -10.16 -2.46 17.03
N SER A 89 -10.01 -2.45 18.36
CA SER A 89 -10.77 -3.33 19.28
C SER A 89 -12.28 -3.16 19.14
N GLY A 90 -12.78 -1.92 19.00
CA GLY A 90 -14.20 -1.67 18.76
C GLY A 90 -14.70 -2.20 17.42
N PHE A 91 -13.87 -2.12 16.37
CA PHE A 91 -14.18 -2.65 15.03
C PHE A 91 -14.23 -4.18 15.05
N GLN A 92 -13.24 -4.81 15.69
CA GLN A 92 -13.16 -6.26 15.89
C GLN A 92 -14.34 -6.77 16.74
N ALA A 93 -14.63 -6.14 17.87
CA ALA A 93 -15.71 -6.53 18.78
C ALA A 93 -17.10 -6.43 18.12
N ALA A 94 -17.26 -5.53 17.15
CA ALA A 94 -18.47 -5.43 16.33
C ALA A 94 -18.55 -6.47 15.19
N GLY A 95 -17.61 -7.42 15.12
CA GLY A 95 -17.56 -8.48 14.10
C GLY A 95 -17.30 -7.96 12.69
N ARG A 96 -16.66 -6.79 12.55
CA ARG A 96 -16.38 -6.17 11.24
C ARG A 96 -15.12 -6.77 10.62
N LYS A 97 -15.06 -6.79 9.28
CA LYS A 97 -13.95 -7.33 8.50
C LYS A 97 -13.35 -6.24 7.60
N MET A 98 -12.03 -6.23 7.46
CA MET A 98 -11.26 -5.27 6.66
C MET A 98 -10.28 -6.01 5.75
N MET A 99 -10.40 -5.77 4.44
CA MET A 99 -9.39 -6.15 3.46
C MET A 99 -8.69 -4.87 2.98
N MET A 100 -7.42 -4.73 3.29
CA MET A 100 -6.56 -3.66 2.77
C MET A 100 -5.67 -4.22 1.68
N TYR A 101 -5.42 -3.46 0.63
CA TYR A 101 -4.41 -3.80 -0.37
C TYR A 101 -3.54 -2.58 -0.66
N HIS A 102 -2.32 -2.80 -1.12
CA HIS A 102 -1.47 -1.75 -1.66
C HIS A 102 -0.64 -2.27 -2.83
N GLY A 103 -0.50 -1.46 -3.87
CA GLY A 103 0.41 -1.74 -4.97
C GLY A 103 1.87 -1.55 -4.54
N MET A 104 2.73 -2.53 -4.81
CA MET A 104 4.15 -2.45 -4.42
C MET A 104 4.99 -1.61 -5.40
N ALA A 105 4.42 -1.19 -6.53
CA ALA A 105 5.02 -0.23 -7.45
C ALA A 105 4.29 1.13 -7.41
N ASP A 106 3.61 1.45 -6.31
CA ASP A 106 2.82 2.69 -6.19
C ASP A 106 3.74 3.94 -6.18
N PRO A 107 3.60 4.83 -7.17
CA PRO A 107 4.44 6.02 -7.34
C PRO A 107 4.02 7.22 -6.50
N MET A 108 2.88 7.17 -5.80
CA MET A 108 2.30 8.31 -5.09
C MET A 108 2.28 8.09 -3.58
N THR A 109 1.94 6.89 -3.15
CA THR A 109 1.91 6.49 -1.74
C THR A 109 2.74 5.25 -1.57
N SER A 110 3.66 5.25 -0.60
CA SER A 110 4.52 4.08 -0.38
C SER A 110 3.72 2.91 0.19
N GLY A 111 3.83 1.74 -0.45
CA GLY A 111 3.23 0.50 0.05
C GLY A 111 3.71 0.12 1.46
N THR A 112 4.93 0.52 1.82
CA THR A 112 5.48 0.39 3.17
C THR A 112 4.62 1.09 4.22
N ASN A 113 3.89 2.16 3.87
CA ASN A 113 3.06 2.85 4.85
C ASN A 113 1.84 2.02 5.28
N SER A 114 1.28 1.21 4.37
CA SER A 114 0.22 0.24 4.72
C SER A 114 0.76 -0.91 5.56
N GLN A 115 1.97 -1.39 5.26
CA GLN A 115 2.65 -2.39 6.07
C GLN A 115 2.94 -1.85 7.49
N ARG A 116 3.44 -0.62 7.59
CA ARG A 116 3.63 0.09 8.87
C ARG A 116 2.33 0.17 9.67
N TYR A 117 1.20 0.47 9.02
CA TYR A 117 -0.09 0.53 9.71
C TYR A 117 -0.55 -0.85 10.20
N TYR A 118 -0.44 -1.89 9.38
CA TYR A 118 -0.76 -3.26 9.79
C TYR A 118 0.06 -3.69 11.01
N LEU A 119 1.37 -3.45 10.98
CA LEU A 119 2.27 -3.75 12.11
C LEU A 119 1.90 -2.97 13.37
N LYS A 120 1.56 -1.69 13.21
CA LYS A 120 1.11 -0.85 14.31
C LYS A 120 -0.17 -1.39 14.95
N VAL A 121 -1.15 -1.85 14.15
CA VAL A 121 -2.39 -2.48 14.66
C VAL A 121 -2.07 -3.75 15.43
N ALA A 122 -1.29 -4.66 14.83
CA ALA A 122 -0.90 -5.90 15.47
C ALA A 122 -0.18 -5.66 16.81
N GLN A 123 0.78 -4.72 16.83
CA GLN A 123 1.51 -4.35 18.04
C GLN A 123 0.61 -3.71 19.10
N GLN A 124 -0.22 -2.73 18.72
CA GLN A 124 -1.10 -1.99 19.64
C GLN A 124 -2.14 -2.90 20.29
N MET A 125 -2.66 -3.86 19.54
CA MET A 125 -3.68 -4.80 20.03
C MET A 125 -3.07 -6.09 20.63
N GLY A 126 -1.75 -6.28 20.54
CA GLY A 126 -1.05 -7.46 21.03
C GLY A 126 -1.41 -8.74 20.28
N LEU A 127 -1.64 -8.65 18.96
CA LEU A 127 -2.11 -9.75 18.12
C LEU A 127 -0.96 -10.41 17.34
N SER A 128 -0.99 -11.74 17.27
CA SER A 128 -0.26 -12.52 16.27
C SER A 128 -0.83 -12.33 14.87
N HIS A 129 -0.12 -12.81 13.84
CA HIS A 129 -0.60 -12.75 12.46
C HIS A 129 -1.87 -13.61 12.25
N GLU A 130 -2.04 -14.70 13.01
CA GLU A 130 -3.24 -15.53 12.96
C GLU A 130 -4.43 -14.84 13.64
N GLU A 131 -4.20 -14.11 14.72
CA GLU A 131 -5.28 -13.43 15.45
C GLU A 131 -5.82 -12.22 14.70
N ILE A 132 -4.95 -11.41 14.10
CA ILE A 132 -5.36 -10.25 13.29
C ILE A 132 -6.07 -10.67 12.00
N ASP A 133 -5.70 -11.82 11.41
CA ASP A 133 -6.32 -12.40 10.21
C ASP A 133 -7.83 -12.67 10.36
N ASN A 134 -8.34 -12.75 11.58
CA ASN A 134 -9.77 -12.93 11.87
C ASN A 134 -10.63 -11.72 11.46
N PHE A 135 -10.04 -10.53 11.36
CA PHE A 135 -10.79 -9.30 11.03
C PHE A 135 -10.05 -8.32 10.11
N PHE A 136 -8.72 -8.41 9.99
CA PHE A 136 -7.93 -7.49 9.18
C PHE A 136 -6.84 -8.22 8.39
N ARG A 137 -6.97 -8.20 7.05
CA ARG A 137 -5.97 -8.76 6.12
C ARG A 137 -5.41 -7.67 5.23
N LEU A 138 -4.08 -7.62 5.09
CA LEU A 138 -3.36 -6.76 4.16
C LEU A 138 -2.82 -7.58 2.99
N TYR A 139 -3.03 -7.15 1.75
CA TYR A 139 -2.48 -7.78 0.54
C TYR A 139 -1.49 -6.85 -0.16
N ARG A 140 -0.26 -7.34 -0.36
CA ARG A 140 0.80 -6.60 -1.08
C ARG A 140 0.79 -7.02 -2.55
N ILE A 141 0.31 -6.15 -3.42
CA ILE A 141 0.07 -6.49 -4.83
C ILE A 141 1.33 -6.22 -5.64
N SER A 142 2.03 -7.29 -6.00
CA SER A 142 3.28 -7.22 -6.76
C SER A 142 3.08 -6.54 -8.13
N GLY A 143 3.91 -5.54 -8.42
CA GLY A 143 3.93 -4.82 -9.69
C GLY A 143 2.69 -3.97 -9.99
N MET A 144 1.77 -3.80 -9.03
CA MET A 144 0.66 -2.87 -9.15
C MET A 144 1.12 -1.46 -8.77
N ALA A 145 0.76 -0.48 -9.59
CA ALA A 145 0.98 0.94 -9.32
C ALA A 145 -0.22 1.57 -8.56
N HIS A 146 -0.45 2.87 -8.71
CA HIS A 146 -1.46 3.60 -7.93
C HIS A 146 -2.90 3.24 -8.33
N CYS A 147 -3.47 2.21 -7.69
CA CYS A 147 -4.83 1.70 -7.91
C CYS A 147 -5.16 1.18 -9.32
N GLY A 148 -4.20 1.23 -10.25
CA GLY A 148 -4.44 0.91 -11.65
C GLY A 148 -5.28 1.94 -12.41
N VAL A 149 -5.34 3.18 -11.91
CA VAL A 149 -6.12 4.27 -12.50
C VAL A 149 -5.25 5.21 -13.33
N GLY A 150 -5.87 6.02 -14.19
CA GLY A 150 -5.16 7.06 -14.95
C GLY A 150 -4.15 6.54 -15.98
N GLY A 151 -4.27 5.29 -16.43
CA GLY A 151 -3.32 4.65 -17.36
C GLY A 151 -2.05 4.12 -16.69
N ILE A 152 -2.05 4.02 -15.36
CA ILE A 152 -0.89 3.60 -14.56
C ILE A 152 -1.29 2.38 -13.74
N SER A 153 -1.15 1.23 -14.38
CA SER A 153 -1.43 -0.11 -13.85
C SER A 153 -0.23 -0.73 -13.14
N GLY A 154 0.96 -0.41 -13.61
CA GLY A 154 2.18 -1.14 -13.30
C GLY A 154 2.32 -2.43 -14.13
N ALA A 155 3.44 -3.12 -13.98
CA ALA A 155 3.78 -4.31 -14.77
C ALA A 155 3.16 -5.61 -14.24
N GLY A 156 2.54 -5.59 -13.06
CA GLY A 156 2.07 -6.76 -12.34
C GLY A 156 0.63 -7.17 -12.67
N ALA A 157 0.21 -8.31 -12.12
CA ALA A 157 -1.17 -8.78 -12.18
C ALA A 157 -2.04 -7.98 -11.20
N TRP A 158 -2.39 -6.75 -11.58
CA TRP A 158 -2.96 -5.75 -10.68
C TRP A 158 -4.49 -5.79 -10.61
N MET A 159 -5.17 -6.48 -11.54
CA MET A 159 -6.63 -6.49 -11.59
C MET A 159 -7.20 -7.61 -10.74
N PHE A 160 -8.01 -7.27 -9.73
CA PHE A 160 -8.71 -8.23 -8.86
C PHE A 160 -10.08 -7.68 -8.45
N GLY A 161 -10.74 -6.95 -9.35
CA GLY A 161 -12.09 -6.41 -9.15
C GLY A 161 -12.21 -5.24 -8.16
N GLN A 162 -11.12 -4.55 -7.84
CA GLN A 162 -11.11 -3.36 -6.99
C GLN A 162 -11.73 -2.10 -7.62
N SER A 163 -11.97 -2.10 -8.94
CA SER A 163 -12.56 -0.98 -9.68
C SER A 163 -13.36 -1.47 -10.89
N GLY A 164 -14.12 -0.56 -11.52
CA GLY A 164 -14.79 -0.86 -12.79
C GLY A 164 -13.82 -1.28 -13.90
N ALA A 165 -12.61 -0.70 -13.94
CA ALA A 165 -11.57 -1.04 -14.92
C ALA A 165 -11.00 -2.46 -14.73
N SER A 166 -11.02 -2.98 -13.50
CA SER A 166 -10.55 -4.32 -13.17
C SER A 166 -11.68 -5.35 -13.02
N SER A 167 -12.92 -4.99 -13.37
CA SER A 167 -14.10 -5.85 -13.20
C SER A 167 -14.08 -7.12 -14.07
N ALA A 168 -13.29 -7.12 -15.15
CA ALA A 168 -13.11 -8.27 -16.02
C ALA A 168 -12.14 -9.34 -15.47
N ALA A 169 -11.45 -9.05 -14.36
CA ALA A 169 -10.55 -10.01 -13.73
C ALA A 169 -11.30 -11.23 -13.20
N SER A 170 -10.57 -12.36 -13.12
CA SER A 170 -11.11 -13.65 -12.65
C SER A 170 -11.54 -13.62 -11.18
N ASN A 171 -10.93 -12.76 -10.37
CA ASN A 171 -11.24 -12.59 -8.95
C ASN A 171 -11.73 -11.16 -8.64
N ASN A 172 -12.51 -11.01 -7.57
CA ASN A 172 -13.12 -9.75 -7.18
C ASN A 172 -13.05 -9.53 -5.66
N ILE A 173 -12.29 -8.55 -5.22
CA ILE A 173 -12.11 -8.22 -3.79
C ILE A 173 -13.41 -7.82 -3.09
N VAL A 174 -14.36 -7.19 -3.79
CA VAL A 174 -15.67 -6.86 -3.21
C VAL A 174 -16.46 -8.13 -2.93
N HIS A 175 -16.46 -9.08 -3.86
CA HIS A 175 -17.08 -10.38 -3.64
C HIS A 175 -16.37 -11.17 -2.52
N ASN A 176 -15.04 -11.14 -2.48
CA ASN A 176 -14.27 -11.76 -1.41
C ASN A 176 -14.62 -11.17 -0.03
N LEU A 177 -14.78 -9.85 0.07
CA LEU A 177 -15.19 -9.21 1.32
C LEU A 177 -16.62 -9.59 1.72
N VAL A 178 -17.54 -9.68 0.75
CA VAL A 178 -18.91 -10.18 0.99
C VAL A 178 -18.86 -11.60 1.54
N ASN A 179 -18.10 -12.50 0.90
CA ASN A 179 -17.97 -13.88 1.37
C ASN A 179 -17.34 -13.96 2.76
N TRP A 180 -16.35 -13.12 3.07
CA TRP A 180 -15.78 -13.07 4.42
C TRP A 180 -16.79 -12.57 5.45
N VAL A 181 -17.58 -11.55 5.14
CA VAL A 181 -18.59 -11.01 6.06
C VAL A 181 -19.75 -11.98 6.27
N GLU A 182 -20.21 -12.66 5.21
CA GLU A 182 -21.41 -13.49 5.24
C GLU A 182 -21.15 -14.96 5.60
N ASN A 183 -19.98 -15.49 5.23
CA ASN A 183 -19.65 -16.91 5.34
C ASN A 183 -18.38 -17.19 6.17
N ASP A 184 -17.74 -16.15 6.73
CA ASP A 184 -16.44 -16.23 7.40
C ASP A 184 -15.33 -16.85 6.52
N ASP A 185 -15.48 -16.71 5.19
CA ASP A 185 -14.56 -17.24 4.18
C ASP A 185 -13.69 -16.12 3.61
N ALA A 186 -12.57 -15.87 4.29
CA ALA A 186 -11.59 -14.87 3.89
C ALA A 186 -10.52 -15.50 2.99
N PRO A 187 -10.17 -14.88 1.86
CA PRO A 187 -9.20 -15.49 0.96
C PRO A 187 -7.77 -15.33 1.50
N ASP A 188 -6.96 -16.38 1.45
CA ASP A 188 -5.54 -16.30 1.85
C ASP A 188 -4.68 -15.55 0.83
N THR A 189 -5.18 -15.45 -0.40
CA THR A 189 -4.54 -14.73 -1.52
C THR A 189 -5.56 -13.91 -2.28
N LEU A 190 -5.11 -12.82 -2.91
CA LEU A 190 -5.88 -12.15 -3.96
C LEU A 190 -5.33 -12.55 -5.31
N LEU A 191 -6.12 -13.26 -6.11
CA LEU A 191 -5.73 -13.59 -7.47
C LEU A 191 -5.81 -12.35 -8.35
N GLY A 192 -4.65 -11.82 -8.70
CA GLY A 192 -4.53 -10.74 -9.67
C GLY A 192 -4.44 -11.26 -11.10
N THR A 193 -4.97 -10.49 -12.03
CA THR A 193 -4.89 -10.72 -13.48
C THR A 193 -4.14 -9.58 -14.17
N LYS A 194 -3.24 -9.91 -15.10
CA LYS A 194 -2.70 -8.99 -16.11
C LYS A 194 -3.30 -9.37 -17.46
N PHE A 195 -3.96 -8.43 -18.13
CA PHE A 195 -4.32 -8.60 -19.54
C PHE A 195 -3.25 -7.99 -20.45
N TRP A 196 -3.16 -8.51 -21.67
CA TRP A 196 -2.32 -7.90 -22.71
C TRP A 196 -2.73 -6.43 -22.89
N TYR A 197 -1.77 -5.52 -22.69
CA TYR A 197 -1.99 -4.06 -22.71
C TYR A 197 -3.14 -3.58 -21.82
N ASP A 198 -3.42 -4.29 -20.72
CA ASP A 198 -4.57 -4.03 -19.83
C ASP A 198 -5.92 -4.02 -20.56
N THR A 199 -6.02 -4.76 -21.66
CA THR A 199 -7.21 -4.82 -22.51
C THR A 199 -7.84 -6.22 -22.40
N PRO A 200 -8.98 -6.39 -21.69
CA PRO A 200 -9.58 -7.71 -21.45
C PRO A 200 -9.87 -8.52 -22.72
N SER A 201 -10.26 -7.86 -23.81
CA SER A 201 -10.53 -8.52 -25.09
C SER A 201 -9.29 -9.12 -25.78
N MET A 202 -8.08 -8.76 -25.34
CA MET A 202 -6.82 -9.33 -25.83
C MET A 202 -6.37 -10.56 -25.04
N GLY A 203 -7.13 -10.96 -24.03
CA GLY A 203 -6.85 -12.15 -23.22
C GLY A 203 -5.85 -11.89 -22.09
N ILE A 204 -5.79 -12.87 -21.18
CA ILE A 204 -4.91 -12.87 -20.01
C ILE A 204 -3.47 -13.07 -20.48
N GLU A 205 -2.58 -12.18 -20.04
CA GLU A 205 -1.13 -12.29 -20.22
C GLU A 205 -0.54 -13.22 -19.16
N PHE A 206 -0.88 -12.98 -17.89
CA PHE A 206 -0.54 -13.86 -16.76
C PHE A 206 -1.42 -13.56 -15.55
N GLU A 207 -1.41 -14.47 -14.57
CA GLU A 207 -2.08 -14.30 -13.28
C GLU A 207 -1.12 -14.59 -12.12
N ARG A 208 -1.37 -13.97 -10.96
CA ARG A 208 -0.58 -14.21 -9.75
C ARG A 208 -1.45 -14.09 -8.51
N ALA A 209 -1.39 -15.11 -7.66
CA ALA A 209 -2.03 -15.10 -6.35
C ALA A 209 -1.15 -14.32 -5.37
N HIS A 210 -1.56 -13.09 -5.01
CA HIS A 210 -0.83 -12.24 -4.09
C HIS A 210 -1.17 -12.61 -2.65
N CYS A 211 -0.17 -13.02 -1.87
CA CYS A 211 -0.34 -13.44 -0.50
C CYS A 211 -0.75 -12.29 0.42
N ARG A 212 -1.56 -12.58 1.43
CA ARG A 212 -1.76 -11.67 2.56
C ARG A 212 -0.46 -11.55 3.36
N PHE A 213 -0.13 -10.34 3.82
CA PHE A 213 0.96 -10.11 4.77
C PHE A 213 0.59 -10.76 6.13
N PRO A 214 1.55 -11.38 6.86
CA PRO A 214 3.00 -11.37 6.65
C PRO A 214 3.57 -12.48 5.75
N TYR A 215 2.77 -13.04 4.84
CA TYR A 215 3.30 -13.97 3.85
C TYR A 215 3.83 -13.23 2.63
N ARG A 216 4.94 -13.72 2.08
CA ARG A 216 5.53 -13.32 0.81
C ARG A 216 5.05 -14.23 -0.30
N THR A 217 4.73 -13.63 -1.45
CA THR A 217 4.51 -14.36 -2.71
C THR A 217 5.86 -14.81 -3.26
N THR A 218 6.21 -16.09 -3.11
CA THR A 218 7.51 -16.67 -3.50
C THR A 218 7.33 -17.58 -4.70
N TYR A 219 8.19 -17.43 -5.72
CA TYR A 219 8.23 -18.32 -6.88
C TYR A 219 8.77 -19.70 -6.48
N GLN A 220 8.04 -20.76 -6.84
CA GLN A 220 8.34 -22.15 -6.46
C GLN A 220 8.83 -23.01 -7.65
N GLY A 221 8.99 -22.40 -8.83
CA GLY A 221 9.39 -23.09 -10.06
C GLY A 221 8.25 -23.29 -11.07
N GLY A 222 8.61 -23.67 -12.30
CA GLY A 222 7.66 -23.89 -13.40
C GLY A 222 7.51 -22.69 -14.34
N ASP A 223 6.27 -22.39 -14.72
CA ASP A 223 5.95 -21.25 -15.59
C ASP A 223 5.51 -20.06 -14.71
N SER A 224 6.35 -19.03 -14.66
CA SER A 224 6.11 -17.83 -13.84
C SER A 224 4.81 -17.07 -14.17
N THR A 225 4.18 -17.34 -15.31
CA THR A 225 2.90 -16.74 -15.72
C THR A 225 1.68 -17.41 -15.07
N LEU A 226 1.86 -18.60 -14.48
CA LEU A 226 0.80 -19.38 -13.86
C LEU A 226 0.76 -19.17 -12.34
N PRO A 227 -0.43 -18.98 -11.73
CA PRO A 227 -0.56 -18.87 -10.28
C PRO A 227 0.02 -20.06 -9.51
N SER A 228 -0.06 -21.28 -10.08
CA SER A 228 0.43 -22.51 -9.46
C SER A 228 1.96 -22.58 -9.30
N SER A 229 2.69 -21.70 -9.98
CA SER A 229 4.15 -21.58 -9.85
C SER A 229 4.60 -20.69 -8.70
N TRP A 230 3.65 -20.15 -7.92
CA TRP A 230 3.89 -19.27 -6.79
C TRP A 230 3.24 -19.83 -5.53
N GLY A 231 3.82 -19.54 -4.38
CA GLY A 231 3.30 -19.94 -3.08
C GLY A 231 3.48 -18.84 -2.03
N CYS A 232 2.82 -19.01 -0.89
CA CYS A 232 2.92 -18.09 0.24
C CYS A 232 3.90 -18.61 1.28
N GLU A 233 4.97 -17.87 1.50
CA GLU A 233 6.01 -18.17 2.49
C GLU A 233 5.91 -17.16 3.64
N LEU A 234 5.83 -17.64 4.89
CA LEU A 234 5.77 -16.76 6.05
C LEU A 234 7.11 -16.00 6.18
N ILE A 235 7.05 -14.68 6.35
CA ILE A 235 8.23 -13.88 6.68
C ILE A 235 8.56 -14.14 8.16
N GLU A 236 9.74 -14.69 8.44
CA GLU A 236 10.26 -14.79 9.81
C GLU A 236 10.39 -13.39 10.42
N ASP A 237 10.21 -13.21 11.73
CA ASP A 237 10.33 -11.90 12.39
C ASP A 237 9.54 -10.74 11.74
N TRP A 238 8.41 -11.04 11.09
CA TRP A 238 7.60 -10.07 10.35
C TRP A 238 7.22 -8.81 11.13
N GLN A 239 7.18 -8.88 12.46
CA GLN A 239 6.93 -7.73 13.34
C GLN A 239 7.98 -6.62 13.18
N ASN A 240 9.20 -6.99 12.78
CA ASN A 240 10.29 -6.07 12.47
C ASN A 240 10.41 -5.80 10.97
N CYS A 241 9.58 -6.44 10.13
CA CYS A 241 9.60 -6.21 8.71
C CYS A 241 8.93 -4.87 8.38
N ALA A 242 9.59 -3.74 8.63
CA ALA A 242 9.09 -2.40 8.32
C ALA A 242 10.18 -1.52 7.68
N GLY A 243 9.87 -0.93 6.52
CA GLY A 243 10.72 0.10 5.92
C GLY A 243 12.12 -0.40 5.53
N VAL A 244 13.14 0.05 6.25
CA VAL A 244 14.56 -0.23 5.94
C VAL A 244 15.04 -1.58 6.45
N GLU A 245 14.31 -2.21 7.37
CA GLU A 245 14.71 -3.50 7.96
C GLU A 245 14.32 -4.69 7.06
N CYS A 246 13.35 -4.47 6.16
CA CYS A 246 12.80 -5.52 5.32
C CYS A 246 12.47 -4.99 3.93
N ASN A 247 13.05 -5.63 2.93
CA ASN A 247 12.80 -5.41 1.52
C ASN A 247 11.31 -5.57 1.20
N GLU A 248 10.89 -4.99 0.09
CA GLU A 248 9.49 -5.02 -0.37
C GLU A 248 8.93 -6.42 -0.59
N ASP A 249 9.79 -7.37 -0.94
CA ASP A 249 9.39 -8.76 -1.08
C ASP A 249 9.09 -9.39 0.30
N GLY A 250 9.66 -8.87 1.39
CA GLY A 250 9.57 -9.44 2.73
C GLY A 250 10.85 -10.12 3.22
N SER A 251 11.96 -10.02 2.49
CA SER A 251 13.28 -10.44 2.97
C SER A 251 13.92 -9.35 3.84
N PHE A 252 14.73 -9.72 4.83
CA PHE A 252 15.49 -8.74 5.60
C PHE A 252 16.67 -8.19 4.79
N ALA A 253 16.96 -6.90 4.98
CA ALA A 253 18.05 -6.20 4.32
C ALA A 253 19.42 -6.47 4.96
#